data_AF-A0A721D1S2-F1
#
_entry.id   AF-A0A721D1S2-F1
#
_cell.length_a   1.000
_cell.length_b   1.000
_cell.length_c   1.000
_cell.angle_alpha   90.00
_cell.angle_beta   90.00
_cell.angle_gamma   90.00
#
_symmetry.space_group_name_H-M   'P 1'
#
loop_
_entity.id
_entity.type
_entity.pdbx_description
1 polymer ?
#
loop_
_entity_poly.entity_id
_entity_poly.type
_entity_poly.pdbx_seq_one_letter_code
_entity_poly.pdbx_strand_id
1 'polypeptide(L)'
;MESRMTKFVAIKIHYDHRKSLTPYLKYSKVPTPEEYQEYLNLFHDEGIGGAGFHECLNFAIREHESTKIYLPPTCIPNSKYMDEDFVFFSFTYKHDKEMPSSIIGVHAATKIHSIGKEPLLRDDIEPIEGAEPFYYHAEAPSDFITLFTPAIEYDYREGLFTPIYKSWGNGLRYINEDHATNIINTVLKEAQKRRPNASISEEIIISREIRTLESIQKKYGLTSDDELLINKGKTSNREIIPDREIGFLGEKVVYEEEINYAIKHKIPISEVEWISQSDPQSPYDIKTIRIINNKKREHFIEVKSSRIIDESNIYLSSRQVKFFQENESSSTFKFVTFTSQNTVNNIRELNFNQLSDEFDLVPIKFKLKHKK
;
A
#
# COMPACT_ATOMS: atom_id res chain seq x y z
N MET A 1 -9.90 -34.96 -15.58
CA MET A 1 -9.25 -33.62 -15.60
C MET A 1 -9.76 -32.90 -14.38
N GLU A 2 -8.93 -32.75 -13.34
CA GLU A 2 -9.23 -31.82 -12.26
C GLU A 2 -9.37 -30.43 -12.89
N SER A 3 -10.48 -29.75 -12.60
CA SER A 3 -10.70 -28.37 -13.01
C SER A 3 -9.57 -27.52 -12.41
N ARG A 4 -8.74 -26.89 -13.26
CA ARG A 4 -7.76 -25.91 -12.78
C ARG A 4 -8.52 -24.79 -12.09
N MET A 5 -8.24 -24.58 -10.81
CA MET A 5 -8.86 -23.50 -10.05
C MET A 5 -8.23 -22.17 -10.44
N THR A 6 -9.03 -21.19 -10.83
CA THR A 6 -8.55 -19.83 -11.12
C THR A 6 -8.16 -19.13 -9.83
N LYS A 7 -7.02 -18.44 -9.82
CA LYS A 7 -6.59 -17.55 -8.74
C LYS A 7 -6.54 -16.10 -9.23
N PHE A 8 -7.36 -15.26 -8.61
CA PHE A 8 -7.26 -13.82 -8.76
C PHE A 8 -6.26 -13.28 -7.74
N VAL A 9 -5.26 -12.55 -8.21
CA VAL A 9 -4.14 -12.08 -7.41
C VAL A 9 -3.91 -10.61 -7.65
N ALA A 10 -3.85 -9.83 -6.59
CA ALA A 10 -3.40 -8.47 -6.60
C ALA A 10 -1.91 -8.43 -6.22
N ILE A 11 -1.07 -7.87 -7.09
CA ILE A 11 0.36 -7.69 -6.85
C ILE A 11 0.67 -6.20 -6.78
N LYS A 12 1.58 -5.84 -5.87
CA LYS A 12 2.12 -4.48 -5.85
C LYS A 12 3.28 -4.35 -6.80
N ILE A 13 3.28 -3.24 -7.52
CA ILE A 13 4.35 -2.85 -8.40
C ILE A 13 4.75 -1.39 -8.23
N HIS A 14 5.98 -1.09 -8.61
CA HIS A 14 6.50 0.26 -8.60
C HIS A 14 5.84 1.12 -9.67
N TYR A 15 5.80 2.43 -9.41
CA TYR A 15 5.21 3.41 -10.29
C TYR A 15 6.19 3.86 -11.37
N ASP A 16 5.74 4.02 -12.62
CA ASP A 16 6.51 4.63 -13.71
C ASP A 16 6.39 6.17 -13.66
N HIS A 17 7.42 6.81 -13.09
CA HIS A 17 7.41 8.26 -12.80
C HIS A 17 7.63 9.16 -14.02
N ARG A 18 7.90 8.61 -15.21
CA ARG A 18 8.22 9.41 -16.39
C ARG A 18 7.02 10.28 -16.78
N LYS A 19 7.19 11.61 -16.66
CA LYS A 19 6.17 12.62 -16.96
C LYS A 19 6.04 12.89 -18.46
N SER A 20 7.07 12.55 -19.23
CA SER A 20 7.14 12.71 -20.70
C SER A 20 6.26 11.70 -21.46
N LEU A 21 5.90 10.58 -20.82
CA LEU A 21 5.09 9.54 -21.45
C LEU A 21 3.60 9.76 -21.21
N THR A 22 2.82 9.55 -22.27
CA THR A 22 1.37 9.45 -22.15
C THR A 22 0.98 8.24 -21.28
N PRO A 23 -0.16 8.28 -20.57
CA PRO A 23 -0.55 7.22 -19.64
C PRO A 23 -0.54 5.81 -20.24
N TYR A 24 -0.93 5.66 -21.51
CA TYR A 24 -0.97 4.36 -22.21
C TYR A 24 0.40 3.81 -22.62
N LEU A 25 1.46 4.63 -22.55
CA LEU A 25 2.85 4.21 -22.80
C LEU A 25 3.62 3.93 -21.51
N LYS A 26 3.06 4.31 -20.34
CA LYS A 26 3.63 3.94 -19.06
C LYS A 26 3.61 2.42 -18.91
N TYR A 27 4.59 1.87 -18.20
CA TYR A 27 4.71 0.43 -17.93
C TYR A 27 4.93 -0.49 -19.14
N SER A 28 5.05 0.06 -20.35
CA SER A 28 5.25 -0.69 -21.60
C SER A 28 6.47 -0.23 -22.40
N LYS A 29 6.92 1.02 -22.20
CA LYS A 29 8.06 1.57 -22.92
C LYS A 29 9.38 1.40 -22.15
N VAL A 30 10.39 0.83 -22.81
CA VAL A 30 11.76 0.69 -22.27
C VAL A 30 12.34 2.08 -21.96
N PRO A 31 12.99 2.28 -20.80
CA PRO A 31 13.63 3.55 -20.46
C PRO A 31 14.95 3.75 -21.22
N THR A 32 15.39 5.00 -21.36
CA THR A 32 16.79 5.29 -21.73
C THR A 32 17.72 5.06 -20.53
N PRO A 33 19.05 4.98 -20.72
CA PRO A 33 20.00 4.91 -19.60
C PRO A 33 19.80 6.05 -18.59
N GLU A 34 19.53 7.27 -19.07
CA GLU A 34 19.29 8.44 -18.23
C GLU A 34 17.98 8.31 -17.46
N GLU A 35 16.89 7.91 -18.11
CA GLU A 35 15.59 7.68 -17.46
C GLU A 35 15.67 6.56 -16.41
N TYR A 36 16.47 5.52 -16.66
CA TYR A 36 16.72 4.44 -15.71
C TYR A 36 17.53 4.93 -14.50
N GLN A 37 18.56 5.75 -14.72
CA GLN A 37 19.35 6.31 -13.63
C GLN A 37 18.54 7.31 -12.79
N GLU A 38 17.70 8.13 -13.42
CA GLU A 38 16.75 9.02 -12.73
C GLU A 38 15.81 8.22 -11.82
N TYR A 39 15.29 7.09 -12.32
CA TYR A 39 14.47 6.17 -11.55
C TYR A 39 15.18 5.65 -10.30
N LEU A 40 16.43 5.21 -10.44
CA LEU A 40 17.23 4.72 -9.31
C LEU A 40 17.56 5.84 -8.31
N ASN A 41 17.84 7.04 -8.79
CA ASN A 41 18.15 8.18 -7.92
C ASN A 41 16.92 8.56 -7.09
N LEU A 42 15.72 8.61 -7.67
CA LEU A 42 14.48 8.84 -6.89
C LEU A 42 14.30 7.80 -5.79
N PHE A 43 14.64 6.54 -6.06
CA PHE A 43 14.56 5.48 -5.06
C PHE A 43 15.61 5.64 -3.96
N HIS A 44 16.85 5.99 -4.30
CA HIS A 44 17.94 6.15 -3.34
C HIS A 44 17.82 7.43 -2.50
N ASP A 45 17.42 8.54 -3.11
CA ASP A 45 17.46 9.87 -2.52
C ASP A 45 16.14 10.20 -1.83
N GLU A 46 15.01 9.79 -2.42
CA GLU A 46 13.66 10.16 -1.95
C GLU A 46 12.84 8.96 -1.44
N GLY A 47 13.32 7.73 -1.66
CA GLY A 47 12.58 6.51 -1.31
C GLY A 47 11.39 6.25 -2.24
N ILE A 48 11.35 6.90 -3.40
CA ILE A 48 10.24 6.83 -4.37
C ILE A 48 10.62 5.90 -5.53
N GLY A 49 9.73 5.00 -5.93
CA GLY A 49 10.01 4.01 -6.96
C GLY A 49 10.58 2.71 -6.40
N GLY A 50 11.62 2.16 -7.03
CA GLY A 50 12.17 0.85 -6.71
C GLY A 50 13.63 0.68 -7.13
N ALA A 51 14.24 -0.44 -6.71
CA ALA A 51 15.64 -0.75 -7.02
C ALA A 51 15.87 -1.23 -8.47
N GLY A 52 14.89 -1.06 -9.36
CA GLY A 52 14.96 -1.48 -10.74
C GLY A 52 13.64 -1.23 -11.48
N PHE A 53 13.71 -1.22 -12.82
CA PHE A 53 12.59 -0.85 -13.70
C PHE A 53 11.77 -2.04 -14.21
N HIS A 54 12.02 -3.26 -13.69
CA HIS A 54 11.45 -4.50 -14.23
C HIS A 54 9.92 -4.48 -14.28
N GLU A 55 9.28 -4.05 -13.20
CA GLU A 55 7.83 -4.04 -13.05
C GLU A 55 7.17 -3.01 -13.98
N CYS A 56 7.91 -1.96 -14.33
CA CYS A 56 7.53 -0.93 -15.29
C CYS A 56 7.67 -1.38 -16.76
N LEU A 57 7.93 -2.66 -17.03
CA LEU A 57 7.97 -3.23 -18.39
C LEU A 57 7.04 -4.44 -18.54
N ASN A 58 6.15 -4.66 -17.57
CA ASN A 58 5.22 -5.79 -17.56
C ASN A 58 4.18 -5.71 -18.68
N PHE A 59 3.91 -4.54 -19.27
CA PHE A 59 2.87 -4.37 -20.28
C PHE A 59 3.42 -4.11 -21.69
N ALA A 60 4.71 -4.39 -21.91
CA ALA A 60 5.34 -4.30 -23.22
C ALA A 60 4.79 -5.42 -24.14
N ILE A 61 3.84 -5.08 -25.01
CA ILE A 61 3.18 -6.02 -25.94
C ILE A 61 3.99 -6.09 -27.24
N ARG A 62 4.21 -7.32 -27.73
CA ARG A 62 4.83 -7.62 -29.01
C ARG A 62 3.87 -8.42 -29.88
N GLU A 63 3.95 -8.22 -31.19
CA GLU A 63 3.15 -8.99 -32.14
C GLU A 63 3.54 -10.48 -32.06
N HIS A 64 2.54 -11.35 -31.91
CA HIS A 64 2.68 -12.81 -31.92
C HIS A 64 3.46 -13.46 -30.76
N GLU A 65 3.88 -12.69 -29.75
CA GLU A 65 4.54 -13.21 -28.56
C GLU A 65 3.67 -13.03 -27.30
N SER A 66 3.92 -13.88 -26.30
CA SER A 66 3.33 -13.67 -24.97
C SER A 66 4.07 -12.54 -24.26
N THR A 67 3.35 -11.72 -23.53
CA THR A 67 3.97 -10.67 -22.73
C THR A 67 4.58 -11.29 -21.48
N LYS A 68 5.83 -10.93 -21.23
CA LYS A 68 6.61 -11.38 -20.07
C LYS A 68 6.35 -10.49 -18.87
N ILE A 69 6.13 -11.12 -17.73
CA ILE A 69 5.74 -10.50 -16.48
C ILE A 69 6.85 -10.74 -15.45
N TYR A 70 7.44 -9.67 -14.96
CA TYR A 70 8.24 -9.71 -13.74
C TYR A 70 7.33 -9.70 -12.51
N LEU A 71 7.45 -10.74 -11.70
CA LEU A 71 6.86 -10.79 -10.37
C LEU A 71 7.95 -10.48 -9.35
N PRO A 72 7.76 -9.49 -8.46
CA PRO A 72 8.67 -9.28 -7.33
C PRO A 72 8.87 -10.58 -6.54
N PRO A 73 10.03 -10.81 -5.89
CA PRO A 73 10.28 -12.06 -5.14
C PRO A 73 9.21 -12.38 -4.08
N THR A 74 8.58 -11.37 -3.50
CA THR A 74 7.47 -11.49 -2.52
C THR A 74 6.10 -11.74 -3.17
N CYS A 75 6.01 -11.64 -4.50
CA CYS A 75 4.80 -11.78 -5.31
C CYS A 75 4.76 -13.09 -6.11
N ILE A 76 5.82 -13.89 -6.09
CA ILE A 76 5.84 -15.20 -6.78
C ILE A 76 4.95 -16.19 -6.02
N PRO A 77 3.93 -16.79 -6.66
CA PRO A 77 3.06 -17.78 -6.02
C PRO A 77 3.81 -18.98 -5.46
N ASN A 78 3.23 -19.65 -4.46
CA ASN A 78 3.81 -20.88 -3.91
C ASN A 78 3.86 -21.98 -4.98
N SER A 79 4.92 -22.80 -4.96
CA SER A 79 5.13 -23.89 -5.93
C SER A 79 3.96 -24.88 -6.02
N LYS A 80 3.17 -25.05 -4.95
CA LYS A 80 1.96 -25.89 -4.99
C LYS A 80 0.85 -25.40 -5.93
N TYR A 81 0.94 -24.15 -6.39
CA TYR A 81 -0.07 -23.51 -7.24
C TYR A 81 0.43 -23.32 -8.68
N MET A 82 1.58 -23.87 -9.08
CA MET A 82 2.18 -23.62 -10.40
C MET A 82 1.30 -24.09 -11.57
N ASP A 83 0.43 -25.09 -11.35
CA ASP A 83 -0.48 -25.62 -12.37
C ASP A 83 -1.84 -24.90 -12.44
N GLU A 84 -2.09 -23.94 -11.56
CA GLU A 84 -3.32 -23.15 -11.53
C GLU A 84 -3.34 -22.06 -12.60
N ASP A 85 -4.53 -21.56 -12.95
CA ASP A 85 -4.69 -20.43 -13.86
C ASP A 85 -4.68 -19.12 -13.06
N PHE A 86 -3.84 -18.16 -13.44
CA PHE A 86 -3.69 -16.90 -12.69
C PHE A 86 -4.22 -15.70 -13.46
N VAL A 87 -4.89 -14.83 -12.71
CA VAL A 87 -5.25 -13.46 -13.13
C VAL A 87 -4.56 -12.49 -12.17
N PHE A 88 -3.53 -11.82 -12.65
CA PHE A 88 -2.79 -10.82 -11.90
C PHE A 88 -3.32 -9.42 -12.19
N PHE A 89 -3.69 -8.70 -11.14
CA PHE A 89 -4.00 -7.28 -11.16
C PHE A 89 -2.81 -6.52 -10.57
N SER A 90 -2.34 -5.51 -11.29
CA SER A 90 -1.17 -4.71 -10.91
C SER A 90 -1.61 -3.45 -10.19
N PHE A 91 -1.21 -3.31 -8.92
CA PHE A 91 -1.52 -2.18 -8.06
C PHE A 91 -0.25 -1.41 -7.74
N THR A 92 -0.27 -0.08 -7.77
CA THR A 92 0.87 0.71 -7.33
C THR A 92 1.03 0.68 -5.80
N TYR A 93 2.26 0.86 -5.32
CA TYR A 93 2.54 1.03 -3.89
C TYR A 93 1.81 2.26 -3.29
N LYS A 94 1.59 2.23 -1.97
CA LYS A 94 0.73 3.16 -1.23
C LYS A 94 1.24 4.61 -1.35
N HIS A 95 0.31 5.53 -1.63
CA HIS A 95 0.41 7.00 -1.57
C HIS A 95 1.83 7.59 -1.56
N ASP A 96 2.31 7.91 -2.76
CA ASP A 96 3.32 8.95 -2.95
C ASP A 96 2.60 10.31 -3.04
N LYS A 97 3.30 11.41 -2.76
CA LYS A 97 2.80 12.79 -2.92
C LYS A 97 2.38 13.09 -4.36
N GLU A 98 2.93 12.37 -5.34
CA GLU A 98 2.69 12.63 -6.78
C GLU A 98 1.61 11.75 -7.43
N MET A 99 1.25 10.57 -6.87
CA MET A 99 0.18 9.73 -7.42
C MET A 99 -0.62 8.94 -6.38
N PRO A 100 -1.96 8.89 -6.52
CA PRO A 100 -2.81 8.06 -5.69
C PRO A 100 -2.50 6.57 -5.91
N SER A 101 -2.89 5.74 -4.95
CA SER A 101 -2.74 4.30 -5.10
C SER A 101 -3.72 3.84 -6.19
N SER A 102 -3.21 3.22 -7.26
CA SER A 102 -4.01 2.89 -8.44
C SER A 102 -3.85 1.43 -8.88
N ILE A 103 -4.91 0.88 -9.46
CA ILE A 103 -4.92 -0.35 -10.25
C ILE A 103 -4.61 0.05 -11.68
N ILE A 104 -3.50 -0.45 -12.21
CA ILE A 104 -2.97 0.04 -13.48
C ILE A 104 -3.18 -0.92 -14.65
N GLY A 105 -3.58 -2.16 -14.38
CA GLY A 105 -3.77 -3.15 -15.43
C GLY A 105 -3.96 -4.56 -14.92
N VAL A 106 -4.20 -5.45 -15.87
CA VAL A 106 -4.48 -6.88 -15.63
C VAL A 106 -3.70 -7.75 -16.61
N HIS A 107 -3.26 -8.89 -16.12
CA HIS A 107 -2.70 -10.00 -16.88
C HIS A 107 -3.48 -11.26 -16.55
N ALA A 108 -4.28 -11.74 -17.49
CA ALA A 108 -5.05 -12.95 -17.32
C ALA A 108 -4.50 -14.09 -18.16
N ALA A 109 -4.93 -15.31 -17.86
CA ALA A 109 -4.45 -16.54 -18.49
C ALA A 109 -2.93 -16.71 -18.31
N THR A 110 -2.44 -16.27 -17.16
CA THR A 110 -1.01 -16.19 -16.86
C THR A 110 -0.47 -17.55 -16.50
N LYS A 111 0.66 -17.92 -17.10
CA LYS A 111 1.43 -19.13 -16.78
C LYS A 111 2.72 -18.73 -16.07
N ILE A 112 3.00 -19.37 -14.93
CA ILE A 112 4.26 -19.19 -14.22
C ILE A 112 5.31 -20.11 -14.85
N HIS A 113 6.47 -19.57 -15.20
CA HIS A 113 7.57 -20.30 -15.83
C HIS A 113 8.78 -20.47 -14.91
N SER A 114 8.97 -19.59 -13.92
CA SER A 114 10.08 -19.68 -12.97
C SER A 114 9.95 -20.93 -12.09
N ILE A 115 10.89 -21.87 -12.20
CA ILE A 115 11.01 -23.02 -11.29
C ILE A 115 11.74 -22.55 -10.03
N GLY A 116 11.20 -22.84 -8.85
CA GLY A 116 11.88 -22.53 -7.58
C GLY A 116 12.08 -21.04 -7.28
N LYS A 117 11.35 -20.15 -7.97
CA LYS A 117 11.46 -18.67 -7.91
C LYS A 117 12.68 -18.06 -8.61
N GLU A 118 13.41 -18.84 -9.41
CA GLU A 118 14.52 -18.29 -10.20
C GLU A 118 13.97 -17.50 -11.41
N PRO A 119 14.38 -16.23 -11.58
CA PRO A 119 13.95 -15.43 -12.73
C PRO A 119 14.54 -15.94 -14.05
N LEU A 120 13.80 -15.75 -15.14
CA LEU A 120 14.27 -15.95 -16.51
C LEU A 120 14.71 -14.62 -17.11
N LEU A 121 15.80 -14.62 -17.88
CA LEU A 121 16.31 -13.41 -18.54
C LEU A 121 15.38 -12.98 -19.68
N ARG A 122 15.09 -11.67 -19.77
CA ARG A 122 14.42 -11.07 -20.92
C ARG A 122 15.43 -10.85 -22.04
N ASP A 123 15.32 -11.65 -23.09
CA ASP A 123 16.00 -11.48 -24.38
C ASP A 123 15.23 -10.55 -25.33
N ASP A 124 14.03 -10.14 -24.95
CA ASP A 124 13.16 -9.23 -25.69
C ASP A 124 13.43 -7.75 -25.38
N ILE A 125 14.44 -7.44 -24.57
CA ILE A 125 14.81 -6.07 -24.24
C ILE A 125 16.30 -5.92 -24.44
N GLU A 126 16.70 -4.93 -25.24
CA GLU A 126 18.11 -4.59 -25.42
C GLU A 126 18.72 -4.18 -24.07
N PRO A 127 19.94 -4.65 -23.76
CA PRO A 127 20.65 -4.24 -22.55
C PRO A 127 20.78 -2.72 -22.47
N ILE A 128 20.49 -2.16 -21.30
CA ILE A 128 20.65 -0.73 -21.01
C ILE A 128 21.97 -0.56 -20.23
N GLU A 129 22.82 0.36 -20.69
CA GLU A 129 24.07 0.68 -19.99
C GLU A 129 23.78 1.13 -18.54
N GLY A 130 24.48 0.54 -17.57
CA GLY A 130 24.31 0.85 -16.15
C GLY A 130 23.08 0.23 -15.48
N ALA A 131 22.21 -0.46 -16.23
CA ALA A 131 21.05 -1.16 -15.68
C ALA A 131 21.33 -2.63 -15.36
N GLU A 132 20.62 -3.18 -14.37
CA GLU A 132 20.59 -4.63 -14.18
C GLU A 132 19.85 -5.32 -15.35
N PRO A 133 20.24 -6.55 -15.74
CA PRO A 133 19.53 -7.30 -16.77
C PRO A 133 18.06 -7.49 -16.44
N PHE A 134 17.17 -7.37 -17.43
CA PHE A 134 15.74 -7.52 -17.19
C PHE A 134 15.33 -8.98 -17.04
N TYR A 135 14.43 -9.25 -16.10
CA TYR A 135 13.98 -10.59 -15.80
C TYR A 135 12.46 -10.72 -15.90
N TYR A 136 11.97 -11.96 -15.97
CA TYR A 136 10.56 -12.29 -15.87
C TYR A 136 10.35 -13.64 -15.17
N HIS A 137 9.12 -13.88 -14.73
CA HIS A 137 8.73 -15.09 -13.99
C HIS A 137 7.51 -15.78 -14.59
N ALA A 138 6.70 -15.04 -15.33
CA ALA A 138 5.45 -15.51 -15.88
C ALA A 138 5.19 -14.89 -17.26
N GLU A 139 4.31 -15.53 -18.03
CA GLU A 139 3.89 -15.05 -19.34
C GLU A 139 2.37 -15.07 -19.43
N ALA A 140 1.80 -14.11 -20.14
CA ALA A 140 0.39 -14.11 -20.49
C ALA A 140 0.21 -13.81 -21.98
N PRO A 141 -0.85 -14.34 -22.63
CA PRO A 141 -1.13 -14.04 -24.03
C PRO A 141 -1.53 -12.57 -24.19
N SER A 142 -1.08 -11.94 -25.26
CA SER A 142 -1.33 -10.52 -25.55
C SER A 142 -2.82 -10.13 -25.62
N ASP A 143 -3.71 -11.08 -25.93
CA ASP A 143 -5.18 -10.89 -25.96
C ASP A 143 -5.85 -10.90 -24.57
N PHE A 144 -5.08 -11.18 -23.50
CA PHE A 144 -5.54 -11.25 -22.12
C PHE A 144 -4.80 -10.27 -21.20
N ILE A 145 -4.16 -9.25 -21.76
CA ILE A 145 -3.36 -8.28 -21.02
C ILE A 145 -3.73 -6.87 -21.45
N THR A 146 -4.03 -6.00 -20.49
CA THR A 146 -4.21 -4.59 -20.79
C THR A 146 -3.81 -3.71 -19.62
N LEU A 147 -3.20 -2.58 -19.97
CA LEU A 147 -3.13 -1.42 -19.09
C LEU A 147 -4.50 -0.77 -19.01
N PHE A 148 -4.82 -0.23 -17.84
CA PHE A 148 -6.00 0.59 -17.61
C PHE A 148 -5.61 2.04 -17.87
N THR A 149 -6.32 2.68 -18.80
CA THR A 149 -5.93 4.02 -19.28
C THR A 149 -7.13 4.95 -19.29
N PRO A 150 -7.45 5.70 -18.21
CA PRO A 150 -6.60 5.94 -17.04
C PRO A 150 -6.59 4.75 -16.07
N ALA A 151 -5.58 4.74 -15.19
CA ALA A 151 -5.56 3.83 -14.05
C ALA A 151 -6.72 4.16 -13.10
N ILE A 152 -7.22 3.14 -12.40
CA ILE A 152 -8.32 3.30 -11.45
C ILE A 152 -7.75 3.52 -10.06
N GLU A 153 -8.17 4.57 -9.37
CA GLU A 153 -7.82 4.73 -7.95
C GLU A 153 -8.47 3.64 -7.11
N TYR A 154 -7.72 3.08 -6.15
CA TYR A 154 -8.27 2.12 -5.21
C TYR A 154 -8.18 2.63 -3.78
N ASP A 155 -9.32 2.66 -3.09
CA ASP A 155 -9.34 2.77 -1.63
C ASP A 155 -9.29 1.37 -1.00
N TYR A 156 -8.21 1.09 -0.28
CA TYR A 156 -8.03 -0.15 0.47
C TYR A 156 -8.96 -0.27 1.69
N ARG A 157 -9.75 0.77 1.98
CA ARG A 157 -10.70 0.83 3.11
C ARG A 157 -12.10 0.33 2.74
N GLU A 158 -12.52 0.51 1.50
CA GLU A 158 -13.91 0.22 1.10
C GLU A 158 -14.17 -1.27 0.80
N GLY A 159 -13.11 -2.03 0.54
CA GLY A 159 -13.25 -3.46 0.25
C GLY A 159 -13.75 -3.77 -1.18
N LEU A 160 -13.82 -2.77 -2.08
CA LEU A 160 -14.45 -2.91 -3.38
C LEU A 160 -13.61 -3.73 -4.38
N PHE A 161 -12.33 -3.40 -4.49
CA PHE A 161 -11.39 -4.01 -5.44
C PHE A 161 -10.41 -4.99 -4.78
N THR A 162 -10.34 -4.98 -3.45
CA THR A 162 -9.55 -5.90 -2.66
C THR A 162 -10.23 -6.11 -1.31
N PRO A 163 -10.02 -7.25 -0.63
CA PRO A 163 -10.37 -7.39 0.78
C PRO A 163 -9.79 -6.26 1.62
N ILE A 164 -10.47 -5.90 2.71
CA ILE A 164 -9.99 -4.89 3.64
C ILE A 164 -8.78 -5.47 4.41
N TYR A 165 -7.58 -5.00 4.06
CA TYR A 165 -6.34 -5.46 4.71
C TYR A 165 -5.91 -4.49 5.81
N LYS A 166 -5.64 -5.00 7.04
CA LYS A 166 -4.97 -4.22 8.11
C LYS A 166 -3.65 -3.60 7.60
N SER A 167 -2.88 -4.38 6.84
CA SER A 167 -1.78 -3.88 6.01
C SER A 167 -1.60 -4.78 4.76
N TRP A 168 -1.48 -4.17 3.59
CA TRP A 168 -1.15 -4.91 2.37
C TRP A 168 0.33 -5.35 2.39
N GLY A 169 1.24 -4.57 2.98
CA GLY A 169 2.67 -4.88 2.97
C GLY A 169 3.24 -4.90 1.54
N ASN A 170 4.35 -5.61 1.36
CA ASN A 170 5.02 -5.81 0.07
C ASN A 170 4.84 -7.29 -0.32
N GLY A 171 3.96 -7.59 -1.27
CA GLY A 171 3.76 -8.96 -1.74
C GLY A 171 2.42 -9.17 -2.45
N LEU A 172 2.20 -10.42 -2.84
CA LEU A 172 0.95 -10.84 -3.44
C LEU A 172 -0.19 -10.89 -2.42
N ARG A 173 -1.40 -10.70 -2.92
CA ARG A 173 -2.65 -10.90 -2.19
C ARG A 173 -3.65 -11.62 -3.07
N TYR A 174 -4.26 -12.66 -2.54
CA TYR A 174 -5.38 -13.31 -3.22
C TYR A 174 -6.63 -12.45 -3.02
N ILE A 175 -7.31 -12.15 -4.13
CA ILE A 175 -8.62 -11.53 -4.12
C ILE A 175 -9.65 -12.56 -4.55
N ASN A 176 -10.91 -12.37 -4.17
CA ASN A 176 -11.98 -13.25 -4.63
C ASN A 176 -12.49 -12.81 -6.01
N GLU A 177 -13.40 -13.62 -6.56
CA GLU A 177 -14.06 -13.37 -7.83
C GLU A 177 -14.87 -12.06 -7.84
N ASP A 178 -15.55 -11.71 -6.73
CA ASP A 178 -16.31 -10.45 -6.63
C ASP A 178 -15.41 -9.22 -6.84
N HIS A 179 -14.23 -9.20 -6.21
CA HIS A 179 -13.26 -8.11 -6.37
C HIS A 179 -12.76 -8.03 -7.82
N ALA A 180 -12.43 -9.17 -8.43
CA ALA A 180 -12.00 -9.23 -9.83
C ALA A 180 -13.11 -8.74 -10.79
N THR A 181 -14.35 -9.15 -10.54
CA THR A 181 -15.55 -8.69 -11.25
C THR A 181 -15.73 -7.18 -11.13
N ASN A 182 -15.60 -6.63 -9.92
CA ASN A 182 -15.72 -5.18 -9.69
C ASN A 182 -14.64 -4.39 -10.44
N ILE A 183 -13.39 -4.87 -10.46
CA ILE A 183 -12.31 -4.22 -11.19
C ILE A 183 -12.63 -4.23 -12.69
N ILE A 184 -12.83 -5.43 -13.27
CA ILE A 184 -13.04 -5.58 -14.72
C ILE A 184 -14.25 -4.78 -15.20
N ASN A 185 -15.37 -4.82 -14.48
CA ASN A 185 -16.59 -4.13 -14.88
C ASN A 185 -16.47 -2.61 -14.74
N THR A 186 -15.77 -2.12 -13.71
CA THR A 186 -15.51 -0.67 -13.56
C THR A 186 -14.66 -0.18 -14.74
N VAL A 187 -13.53 -0.84 -15.02
CA VAL A 187 -12.64 -0.44 -16.14
C VAL A 187 -13.39 -0.51 -17.46
N LEU A 188 -14.14 -1.58 -17.71
CA LEU A 188 -14.87 -1.77 -18.97
C LEU A 188 -15.91 -0.67 -19.18
N LYS A 189 -16.72 -0.36 -18.16
CA LYS A 189 -17.72 0.72 -18.20
C LYS A 189 -17.05 2.08 -18.47
N GLU A 190 -15.93 2.36 -17.82
CA GLU A 190 -15.18 3.61 -18.05
C GLU A 190 -14.57 3.70 -19.44
N ALA A 191 -13.96 2.62 -19.94
CA ALA A 191 -13.39 2.55 -21.28
C ALA A 191 -14.47 2.76 -22.36
N GLN A 192 -15.61 2.10 -22.23
CA GLN A 192 -16.76 2.27 -23.12
C GLN A 192 -17.29 3.70 -23.11
N LYS A 193 -17.34 4.37 -21.95
CA LYS A 193 -17.77 5.77 -21.82
C LYS A 193 -16.80 6.75 -22.48
N ARG A 194 -15.49 6.48 -22.42
CA ARG A 194 -14.45 7.38 -22.97
C ARG A 194 -14.27 7.23 -24.47
N ARG A 195 -14.44 6.02 -25.02
CA ARG A 195 -14.22 5.71 -26.44
C ARG A 195 -14.84 6.71 -27.43
N PRO A 196 -16.11 7.16 -27.30
CA PRO A 196 -16.74 8.02 -28.30
C PRO A 196 -16.10 9.40 -28.45
N ASN A 197 -15.36 9.87 -27.43
CA ASN A 197 -14.75 11.20 -27.39
C ASN A 197 -13.22 11.15 -27.52
N ALA A 198 -12.65 9.99 -27.81
CA ALA A 198 -11.21 9.79 -27.88
C ALA A 198 -10.61 10.29 -29.20
N SER A 199 -9.34 10.71 -29.19
CA SER A 199 -8.59 10.91 -30.45
C SER A 199 -8.40 9.58 -31.19
N ILE A 200 -8.07 9.62 -32.49
CA ILE A 200 -7.88 8.39 -33.31
C ILE A 200 -6.87 7.43 -32.65
N SER A 201 -5.74 7.97 -32.17
CA SER A 201 -4.71 7.17 -31.51
C SER A 201 -5.20 6.56 -30.19
N GLU A 202 -5.97 7.31 -29.39
CA GLU A 202 -6.55 6.82 -28.14
C GLU A 202 -7.68 5.82 -28.38
N GLU A 203 -8.48 5.99 -29.43
CA GLU A 203 -9.57 5.07 -29.77
C GLU A 203 -9.03 3.66 -30.05
N ILE A 204 -7.88 3.56 -30.72
CA ILE A 204 -7.20 2.27 -30.98
C ILE A 204 -6.83 1.59 -29.65
N ILE A 205 -6.27 2.35 -28.71
CA ILE A 205 -5.87 1.83 -27.39
C ILE A 205 -7.10 1.42 -26.58
N ILE A 206 -8.12 2.26 -26.49
CA ILE A 206 -9.35 1.99 -25.74
C ILE A 206 -10.11 0.81 -26.35
N SER A 207 -10.13 0.68 -27.68
CA SER A 207 -10.78 -0.44 -28.36
C SER A 207 -10.08 -1.77 -28.06
N ARG A 208 -8.75 -1.76 -27.96
CA ARG A 208 -7.95 -2.91 -27.52
C ARG A 208 -8.23 -3.24 -26.05
N GLU A 209 -8.25 -2.23 -25.18
CA GLU A 209 -8.57 -2.36 -23.75
C GLU A 209 -9.95 -3.03 -23.56
N ILE A 210 -10.99 -2.50 -24.22
CA ILE A 210 -12.36 -3.06 -24.19
C ILE A 210 -12.36 -4.52 -24.66
N ARG A 211 -11.78 -4.83 -25.83
CA ARG A 211 -11.77 -6.20 -26.38
C ARG A 211 -11.08 -7.19 -25.43
N THR A 212 -9.99 -6.75 -24.81
CA THR A 212 -9.24 -7.55 -23.84
C THR A 212 -10.08 -7.80 -22.59
N LEU A 213 -10.70 -6.76 -22.02
CA LEU A 213 -11.55 -6.85 -20.84
C LEU A 213 -12.77 -7.75 -21.08
N GLU A 214 -13.44 -7.63 -22.23
CA GLU A 214 -14.55 -8.51 -22.63
C GLU A 214 -14.09 -9.97 -22.77
N SER A 215 -12.90 -10.20 -23.30
CA SER A 215 -12.31 -11.54 -23.42
C SER A 215 -12.00 -12.15 -22.06
N ILE A 216 -11.45 -11.37 -21.13
CA ILE A 216 -11.23 -11.77 -19.73
C ILE A 216 -12.58 -12.07 -19.06
N GLN A 217 -13.53 -11.14 -19.15
CA GLN A 217 -14.87 -11.28 -18.56
C GLN A 217 -15.55 -12.57 -19.01
N LYS A 218 -15.55 -12.84 -20.31
CA LYS A 218 -16.13 -14.05 -20.90
C LYS A 218 -15.40 -15.32 -20.46
N LYS A 219 -14.07 -15.32 -20.42
CA LYS A 219 -13.27 -16.49 -20.06
C LYS A 219 -13.48 -16.91 -18.60
N TYR A 220 -13.59 -15.94 -17.69
CA TYR A 220 -13.64 -16.18 -16.25
C TYR A 220 -15.04 -16.02 -15.64
N GLY A 221 -16.07 -15.69 -16.43
CA GLY A 221 -17.44 -15.52 -15.93
C GLY A 221 -17.64 -14.28 -15.06
N LEU A 222 -16.83 -13.22 -15.24
CA LEU A 222 -16.83 -12.01 -14.40
C LEU A 222 -17.96 -11.02 -14.73
N THR A 223 -19.17 -11.51 -14.92
CA THR A 223 -20.34 -10.69 -15.24
C THR A 223 -21.03 -10.21 -13.97
N SER A 224 -21.33 -8.92 -13.87
CA SER A 224 -22.23 -8.41 -12.83
C SER A 224 -23.67 -8.51 -13.34
N ASP A 225 -24.55 -9.15 -12.57
CA ASP A 225 -25.99 -8.96 -12.72
C ASP A 225 -26.31 -7.53 -12.28
N ASP A 226 -26.52 -6.63 -13.23
CA ASP A 226 -26.83 -5.21 -12.98
C ASP A 226 -28.14 -5.03 -12.13
N GLU A 227 -28.90 -6.09 -11.84
CA GLU A 227 -30.08 -6.07 -10.94
C GLU A 227 -29.77 -6.18 -9.43
N LEU A 228 -28.59 -6.68 -9.02
CA LEU A 228 -28.30 -6.92 -7.59
C LEU A 228 -27.60 -5.76 -6.87
N LEU A 229 -27.16 -4.72 -7.59
CA LEU A 229 -26.34 -3.62 -7.06
C LEU A 229 -27.12 -2.37 -6.64
N ILE A 230 -28.45 -2.32 -6.85
CA ILE A 230 -29.28 -1.16 -6.46
C ILE A 230 -30.05 -1.43 -5.14
N ASN A 231 -30.09 -2.67 -4.63
CA ASN A 231 -30.91 -3.03 -3.47
C ASN A 231 -30.21 -3.83 -2.35
N LYS A 232 -28.88 -3.75 -2.20
CA LYS A 232 -28.26 -3.96 -0.88
C LYS A 232 -28.20 -2.65 -0.13
N GLY A 233 -29.38 -2.15 0.24
CA GLY A 233 -29.53 -1.05 1.16
C GLY A 233 -28.88 -1.39 2.50
N LYS A 234 -28.34 -0.35 3.15
CA LYS A 234 -28.28 -0.15 4.60
C LYS A 234 -28.48 -1.42 5.44
N THR A 235 -27.54 -2.35 5.41
CA THR A 235 -27.36 -3.27 6.52
C THR A 235 -26.29 -2.68 7.41
N SER A 236 -26.76 -1.98 8.44
CA SER A 236 -26.03 -1.62 9.64
C SER A 236 -25.40 -2.88 10.25
N ASN A 237 -24.19 -3.24 9.82
CA ASN A 237 -23.35 -4.15 10.57
C ASN A 237 -22.20 -3.33 11.17
N ARG A 238 -22.49 -2.88 12.40
CA ARG A 238 -21.59 -2.39 13.45
C ARG A 238 -20.14 -2.20 13.00
N GLU A 239 -19.78 -0.94 12.83
CA GLU A 239 -18.41 -0.46 12.71
C GLU A 239 -17.54 -1.05 13.81
N ILE A 240 -16.69 -1.99 13.44
CA ILE A 240 -15.44 -2.21 14.15
C ILE A 240 -14.39 -1.54 13.27
N ILE A 241 -14.10 -0.26 13.57
CA ILE A 241 -13.02 0.51 12.96
C ILE A 241 -11.71 -0.32 13.03
N PRO A 242 -10.71 -0.19 12.14
CA PRO A 242 -9.45 -0.97 12.21
C PRO A 242 -8.41 -0.41 13.20
N ASP A 243 -7.50 -1.25 13.71
CA ASP A 243 -6.41 -0.86 14.65
C ASP A 243 -5.47 0.24 14.14
N ARG A 244 -5.43 0.52 12.83
CA ARG A 244 -4.52 1.52 12.25
C ARG A 244 -4.98 2.97 12.42
N GLU A 245 -6.24 3.16 12.79
CA GLU A 245 -6.79 4.46 13.20
C GLU A 245 -6.67 4.66 14.71
N ILE A 246 -6.28 3.63 15.48
CA ILE A 246 -6.22 3.70 16.94
C ILE A 246 -5.07 4.59 17.43
N GLY A 247 -3.93 4.59 16.72
CA GLY A 247 -2.79 5.47 17.00
C GLY A 247 -3.20 6.93 16.85
N PHE A 248 -3.70 7.29 15.66
CA PHE A 248 -4.25 8.62 15.38
C PHE A 248 -5.41 9.00 16.32
N LEU A 249 -6.35 8.09 16.60
CA LEU A 249 -7.46 8.36 17.52
C LEU A 249 -6.96 8.57 18.95
N GLY A 250 -5.98 7.80 19.41
CA GLY A 250 -5.38 8.00 20.72
C GLY A 250 -4.59 9.29 20.80
N GLU A 251 -3.78 9.61 19.80
CA GLU A 251 -3.09 10.89 19.69
C GLU A 251 -4.10 12.05 19.67
N LYS A 252 -5.20 11.93 18.91
CA LYS A 252 -6.28 12.92 18.87
C LYS A 252 -6.93 13.10 20.24
N VAL A 253 -7.29 12.01 20.91
CA VAL A 253 -7.90 12.04 22.26
C VAL A 253 -6.98 12.72 23.25
N VAL A 254 -5.69 12.36 23.25
CA VAL A 254 -4.70 12.98 24.12
C VAL A 254 -4.51 14.45 23.76
N TYR A 255 -4.38 14.79 22.49
CA TYR A 255 -4.26 16.18 22.04
C TYR A 255 -5.45 17.02 22.48
N GLU A 256 -6.68 16.53 22.32
CA GLU A 256 -7.89 17.20 22.82
C GLU A 256 -7.89 17.35 24.36
N GLU A 257 -7.39 16.35 25.10
CA GLU A 257 -7.18 16.44 26.55
C GLU A 257 -6.18 17.56 26.92
N GLU A 258 -5.09 17.68 26.16
CA GLU A 258 -4.06 18.71 26.34
C GLU A 258 -4.57 20.11 26.01
N ILE A 259 -5.37 20.25 24.96
CA ILE A 259 -6.05 21.51 24.60
C ILE A 259 -6.98 21.94 25.74
N ASN A 260 -7.77 21.01 26.29
CA ASN A 260 -8.65 21.28 27.42
C ASN A 260 -7.87 21.67 28.68
N TYR A 261 -6.75 21.01 28.96
CA TYR A 261 -5.85 21.39 30.05
C TYR A 261 -5.32 22.81 29.87
N ALA A 262 -4.87 23.17 28.65
CA ALA A 262 -4.37 24.49 28.33
C ALA A 262 -5.43 25.57 28.55
N ILE A 263 -6.66 25.35 28.05
CA ILE A 263 -7.81 26.25 28.27
C ILE A 263 -8.08 26.44 29.77
N LYS A 264 -8.18 25.33 30.53
CA LYS A 264 -8.44 25.36 31.98
C LYS A 264 -7.40 26.18 32.75
N HIS A 265 -6.14 26.14 32.33
CA HIS A 265 -5.03 26.81 33.01
C HIS A 265 -4.59 28.13 32.35
N LYS A 266 -5.37 28.64 31.38
CA LYS A 266 -5.09 29.90 30.65
C LYS A 266 -3.73 29.88 29.94
N ILE A 267 -3.36 28.74 29.38
CA ILE A 267 -2.21 28.59 28.50
C ILE A 267 -2.71 28.80 27.05
N PRO A 268 -2.00 29.58 26.20
CA PRO A 268 -2.35 29.71 24.80
C PRO A 268 -2.38 28.36 24.10
N ILE A 269 -3.45 28.08 23.34
CA ILE A 269 -3.60 26.81 22.60
C ILE A 269 -2.44 26.60 21.60
N SER A 270 -1.87 27.68 21.07
CA SER A 270 -0.69 27.62 20.18
C SER A 270 0.58 27.08 20.83
N GLU A 271 0.62 26.93 22.17
CA GLU A 271 1.72 26.27 22.89
C GLU A 271 1.52 24.75 23.02
N VAL A 272 0.43 24.21 22.45
CA VAL A 272 0.19 22.76 22.32
C VAL A 272 0.34 22.37 20.85
N GLU A 273 1.23 21.44 20.56
CA GLU A 273 1.59 21.06 19.19
C GLU A 273 1.45 19.54 18.99
N TRP A 274 0.80 19.14 17.90
CA TRP A 274 0.71 17.74 17.47
C TRP A 274 1.85 17.45 16.49
N ILE A 275 3.01 17.14 17.05
CA ILE A 275 4.30 17.05 16.35
C ILE A 275 4.37 15.86 15.41
N SER A 276 3.77 14.71 15.72
CA SER A 276 3.78 13.54 14.83
C SER A 276 3.12 13.82 13.46
N GLN A 277 2.24 14.82 13.36
CA GLN A 277 1.61 15.23 12.09
C GLN A 277 2.55 16.08 11.22
N SER A 278 3.50 16.80 11.81
CA SER A 278 4.43 17.69 11.10
C SER A 278 5.83 17.10 10.95
N ASP A 279 6.30 16.33 11.93
CA ASP A 279 7.56 15.58 11.92
C ASP A 279 7.33 14.13 12.41
N PRO A 280 7.03 13.20 11.49
CA PRO A 280 6.85 11.78 11.82
C PRO A 280 8.12 11.09 12.35
N GLN A 281 9.30 11.73 12.28
CA GLN A 281 10.53 11.19 12.85
C GLN A 281 10.77 11.63 14.30
N SER A 282 9.93 12.52 14.83
CA SER A 282 9.99 12.97 16.22
C SER A 282 9.96 11.80 17.20
N PRO A 283 10.71 11.85 18.31
CA PRO A 283 10.63 10.82 19.35
C PRO A 283 9.39 10.94 20.24
N TYR A 284 8.51 11.93 20.03
CA TYR A 284 7.26 12.13 20.78
C TYR A 284 6.18 12.69 19.85
N ASP A 285 4.91 12.46 20.19
CA ASP A 285 3.78 12.82 19.34
C ASP A 285 3.23 14.21 19.65
N ILE A 286 3.19 14.61 20.92
CA ILE A 286 2.60 15.87 21.37
C ILE A 286 3.57 16.64 22.26
N LYS A 287 3.70 17.93 21.99
CA LYS A 287 4.36 18.89 22.87
C LYS A 287 3.31 19.76 23.55
N THR A 288 3.42 19.94 24.87
CA THR A 288 2.47 20.72 25.67
C THR A 288 3.19 21.47 26.80
N ILE A 289 2.43 22.23 27.60
CA ILE A 289 2.93 22.95 28.77
C ILE A 289 2.26 22.42 30.03
N ARG A 290 3.07 22.17 31.06
CA ARG A 290 2.63 21.82 32.42
C ARG A 290 2.95 22.93 33.40
N ILE A 291 2.07 23.13 34.39
CA ILE A 291 2.35 24.02 35.53
C ILE A 291 2.87 23.17 36.68
N ILE A 292 4.15 23.32 36.98
CA ILE A 292 4.82 22.64 38.10
C ILE A 292 5.37 23.74 39.03
N ASN A 293 4.96 23.73 40.30
CA ASN A 293 5.35 24.74 41.29
C ASN A 293 5.13 26.19 40.81
N ASN A 294 3.95 26.47 40.23
CA ASN A 294 3.56 27.75 39.62
C ASN A 294 4.45 28.23 38.45
N LYS A 295 5.27 27.36 37.87
CA LYS A 295 6.05 27.67 36.66
C LYS A 295 5.56 26.84 35.48
N LYS A 296 5.43 27.48 34.33
CA LYS A 296 5.18 26.82 33.05
C LYS A 296 6.47 26.10 32.61
N ARG A 297 6.35 24.84 32.23
CA ARG A 297 7.44 24.03 31.67
C ARG A 297 6.93 23.25 30.47
N GLU A 298 7.80 23.09 29.48
CA GLU A 298 7.55 22.19 28.36
C GLU A 298 7.43 20.75 28.86
N HIS A 299 6.55 20.00 28.22
CA HIS A 299 6.29 18.60 28.51
C HIS A 299 6.05 17.85 27.21
N PHE A 300 6.62 16.65 27.10
CA PHE A 300 6.62 15.84 25.88
C PHE A 300 5.85 14.54 26.11
N ILE A 301 4.96 14.21 25.18
CA ILE A 301 4.07 13.06 25.32
C ILE A 301 4.23 12.15 24.10
N GLU A 302 4.54 10.89 24.35
CA GLU A 302 4.43 9.79 23.38
C GLU A 302 3.15 9.01 23.68
N VAL A 303 2.34 8.78 22.65
CA VAL A 303 1.06 8.11 22.76
C VAL A 303 1.16 6.69 22.21
N LYS A 304 0.70 5.71 22.98
CA LYS A 304 0.60 4.31 22.55
C LYS A 304 -0.83 3.86 22.67
N SER A 305 -1.42 3.51 21.54
CA SER A 305 -2.82 3.14 21.47
C SER A 305 -3.00 1.65 21.22
N SER A 306 -3.90 1.01 21.95
CA SER A 306 -4.22 -0.41 21.79
C SER A 306 -5.70 -0.69 22.04
N ARG A 307 -6.15 -1.91 21.73
CA ARG A 307 -7.47 -2.42 22.15
C ARG A 307 -7.31 -3.30 23.37
N ILE A 308 -8.37 -3.43 24.16
CA ILE A 308 -8.43 -4.33 25.35
C ILE A 308 -7.88 -5.75 25.08
N ILE A 309 -7.99 -6.24 23.84
CA ILE A 309 -7.54 -7.59 23.45
C ILE A 309 -6.04 -7.70 23.13
N ASP A 310 -5.31 -6.59 22.99
CA ASP A 310 -3.93 -6.52 22.46
C ASP A 310 -2.96 -5.72 23.37
N GLU A 311 -3.27 -5.56 24.66
CA GLU A 311 -2.49 -4.73 25.61
C GLU A 311 -1.02 -5.14 25.79
N SER A 312 -0.61 -6.32 25.33
CA SER A 312 0.73 -6.90 25.55
C SER A 312 1.76 -6.65 24.44
N ASN A 313 1.40 -5.97 23.34
CA ASN A 313 2.29 -5.75 22.19
C ASN A 313 2.60 -4.27 21.93
N ILE A 314 3.26 -3.60 22.88
CA ILE A 314 3.66 -2.19 22.76
C ILE A 314 5.12 -2.10 22.31
N TYR A 315 5.37 -1.35 21.24
CA TYR A 315 6.70 -1.16 20.68
C TYR A 315 7.21 0.27 20.89
N LEU A 316 8.42 0.38 21.45
CA LEU A 316 9.16 1.63 21.58
C LEU A 316 10.41 1.58 20.69
N SER A 317 10.65 2.64 19.91
CA SER A 317 11.88 2.75 19.14
C SER A 317 13.06 3.07 20.07
N SER A 318 14.28 2.70 19.67
CA SER A 318 15.49 3.04 20.44
C SER A 318 15.66 4.56 20.65
N ARG A 319 15.14 5.38 19.72
CA ARG A 319 15.16 6.86 19.81
C ARG A 319 14.19 7.36 20.88
N GLN A 320 13.00 6.77 20.95
CA GLN A 320 11.99 7.07 21.97
C GLN A 320 12.50 6.72 23.36
N VAL A 321 13.01 5.49 23.53
CA VAL A 321 13.58 5.04 24.81
C VAL A 321 14.66 6.02 25.30
N LYS A 322 15.61 6.36 24.43
CA LYS A 322 16.68 7.30 24.77
C LYS A 322 16.15 8.69 25.15
N PHE A 323 15.24 9.25 24.36
CA PHE A 323 14.70 10.59 24.61
C PHE A 323 13.95 10.68 25.95
N PHE A 324 13.08 9.73 26.25
CA PHE A 324 12.27 9.74 27.48
C PHE A 324 13.09 9.42 28.72
N GLN A 325 14.17 8.63 28.57
CA GLN A 325 15.14 8.42 29.64
C GLN A 325 15.93 9.70 29.96
N GLU A 326 16.35 10.46 28.95
CA GLU A 326 17.10 11.72 29.13
C GLU A 326 16.22 12.89 29.62
N ASN A 327 14.90 12.84 29.36
CA ASN A 327 13.94 13.91 29.67
C ASN A 327 12.86 13.49 30.68
N GLU A 328 13.19 12.60 31.62
CA GLU A 328 12.23 11.96 32.52
C GLU A 328 11.34 12.97 33.29
N SER A 329 11.92 14.08 33.76
CA SER A 329 11.20 15.08 34.55
C SER A 329 10.18 15.92 33.76
N SER A 330 10.17 15.80 32.44
CA SER A 330 9.34 16.58 31.52
C SER A 330 8.79 15.74 30.36
N SER A 331 8.67 14.42 30.55
CA SER A 331 8.13 13.55 29.52
C SER A 331 7.38 12.35 30.10
N THR A 332 6.34 11.92 29.39
CA THR A 332 5.46 10.81 29.81
C THR A 332 4.93 10.02 28.62
N PHE A 333 4.70 8.73 28.84
CA PHE A 333 3.95 7.88 27.91
C PHE A 333 2.48 7.88 28.30
N LYS A 334 1.58 8.11 27.33
CA LYS A 334 0.14 7.93 27.49
C LYS A 334 -0.33 6.69 26.72
N PHE A 335 -0.83 5.70 27.46
CA PHE A 335 -1.38 4.46 26.94
C PHE A 335 -2.90 4.58 26.82
N VAL A 336 -3.41 4.70 25.60
CA VAL A 336 -4.84 4.83 25.32
C VAL A 336 -5.39 3.47 24.91
N THR A 337 -6.27 2.92 25.72
CA THR A 337 -6.93 1.64 25.43
C THR A 337 -8.35 1.90 24.96
N PHE A 338 -8.74 1.30 23.84
CA PHE A 338 -10.10 1.41 23.30
C PHE A 338 -10.88 0.10 23.47
N THR A 339 -12.21 0.22 23.62
CA THR A 339 -13.14 -0.90 23.51
C THR A 339 -13.22 -1.39 22.05
N SER A 340 -13.87 -2.53 21.82
CA SER A 340 -14.16 -3.05 20.48
C SER A 340 -14.98 -2.10 19.59
N GLN A 341 -15.63 -1.09 20.18
CA GLN A 341 -16.44 -0.09 19.52
C GLN A 341 -15.71 1.27 19.39
N ASN A 342 -14.40 1.32 19.64
CA ASN A 342 -13.56 2.54 19.53
C ASN A 342 -13.96 3.67 20.47
N THR A 343 -14.66 3.36 21.55
CA THR A 343 -14.76 4.25 22.68
C THR A 343 -13.53 4.10 23.55
N VAL A 344 -13.00 5.22 24.06
CA VAL A 344 -11.89 5.20 25.02
C VAL A 344 -12.34 4.41 26.24
N ASN A 345 -11.66 3.31 26.53
CA ASN A 345 -11.88 2.51 27.71
C ASN A 345 -11.07 3.05 28.89
N ASN A 346 -9.78 3.30 28.67
CA ASN A 346 -8.85 3.75 29.68
C ASN A 346 -7.73 4.59 29.05
N ILE A 347 -7.23 5.59 29.80
CA ILE A 347 -6.00 6.31 29.49
C ILE A 347 -5.11 6.20 30.71
N ARG A 348 -3.92 5.63 30.53
CA ARG A 348 -2.93 5.46 31.59
C ARG A 348 -1.67 6.25 31.27
N GLU A 349 -1.18 7.00 32.24
CA GLU A 349 0.03 7.82 32.11
C GLU A 349 1.16 7.24 32.97
N LEU A 350 2.35 7.05 32.38
CA LEU A 350 3.56 6.58 33.06
C LEU A 350 4.76 7.42 32.64
N ASN A 351 5.65 7.74 33.58
CA ASN A 351 6.98 8.22 33.25
C ASN A 351 7.95 7.06 32.94
N PHE A 352 9.17 7.36 32.51
CA PHE A 352 10.12 6.32 32.08
C PHE A 352 10.53 5.36 33.20
N ASN A 353 10.70 5.85 34.44
CA ASN A 353 11.04 4.99 35.58
C ASN A 353 9.88 4.04 35.92
N GLN A 354 8.66 4.55 36.00
CA GLN A 354 7.46 3.73 36.21
C GLN A 354 7.26 2.69 35.11
N LEU A 355 7.54 3.05 33.86
CA LEU A 355 7.50 2.13 32.73
C LEU A 355 8.56 1.03 32.86
N SER A 356 9.77 1.37 33.30
CA SER A 356 10.88 0.43 33.45
C SER A 356 10.72 -0.50 34.66
N ASP A 357 10.03 -0.05 35.71
CA ASP A 357 9.69 -0.87 36.88
C ASP A 357 8.60 -1.90 36.56
N GLU A 358 7.74 -1.62 35.57
CA GLU A 358 6.59 -2.46 35.22
C GLU A 358 6.83 -3.37 34.00
N PHE A 359 7.65 -2.94 33.04
CA PHE A 359 7.81 -3.63 31.75
C PHE A 359 9.28 -3.91 31.42
N ASP A 360 9.55 -5.12 30.90
CA ASP A 360 10.85 -5.49 30.34
C ASP A 360 10.97 -5.01 28.87
N LEU A 361 11.95 -4.16 28.59
CA LEU A 361 12.26 -3.71 27.23
C LEU A 361 13.21 -4.70 26.52
N VAL A 362 12.66 -5.61 25.71
CA VAL A 362 13.45 -6.60 24.96
C VAL A 362 13.88 -6.04 23.60
N PRO A 363 15.19 -5.99 23.27
CA PRO A 363 15.66 -5.48 21.98
C PRO A 363 15.36 -6.46 20.83
N ILE A 364 14.63 -5.99 19.81
CA ILE A 364 14.32 -6.75 18.60
C ILE A 364 15.14 -6.20 17.42
N LYS A 365 16.38 -6.67 17.21
CA LYS A 365 17.17 -6.32 16.00
C LYS A 365 18.19 -7.38 15.62
N PHE A 366 18.08 -7.99 14.42
CA PHE A 366 19.20 -8.40 13.54
C PHE A 366 18.73 -8.62 12.10
N LYS A 367 19.52 -8.18 11.11
CA LYS A 367 19.50 -8.72 9.74
C LYS A 367 20.94 -8.99 9.31
N LEU A 368 21.28 -10.26 9.10
CA LEU A 368 22.57 -10.69 8.56
C LEU A 368 22.62 -10.41 7.05
N LYS A 369 23.78 -9.97 6.57
CA LYS A 369 24.11 -9.86 5.14
C LYS A 369 25.51 -10.47 4.93
N HIS A 370 25.69 -11.23 3.85
CA HIS A 370 27.00 -11.80 3.50
C HIS A 370 28.00 -10.69 3.16
N LYS A 371 29.26 -10.85 3.61
CA LYS A 371 30.37 -10.04 3.09
C LYS A 371 30.69 -10.51 1.67
N LYS A 372 30.57 -9.62 0.69
CA LYS A 372 31.27 -9.70 -0.59
C LYS A 372 32.14 -8.46 -0.69
#